data_AF-A0A0Q4U0P7-F1
#
_entry.id   AF-A0A0Q4U0P7-F1
#
_cell.length_a   1.000
_cell.length_b   1.000
_cell.length_c   1.000
_cell.angle_alpha   90.00
_cell.angle_beta   90.00
_cell.angle_gamma   90.00
#
_symmetry.space_group_name_H-M   'P 1'
#
loop_
_entity.id
_entity.type
_entity.pdbx_description
1 polymer ?
#
loop_
_entity_poly.entity_id
_entity_poly.type
_entity_poly.pdbx_seq_one_letter_code
_entity_poly.pdbx_strand_id
1 'polypeptide(L)'
;MWVNRPRQVQGDRVEQGQANIGNLLGMARTAVEARNDDEAISYFNRVLEIDPTVSEAWLGKGYAVARQSSLANVRMREMAVSFGHAIATTPKEAQPDTARLAIAELTNIGLKISIQLLEHVAQFAGAPGMAERRSSVSLAILDAMDVGMRWMPEFEPGLRLIVSAGNDALAGALSPSQTAEVQAKIAEARRTLRVLNPEAAAAEEAAEADAAKVVQMRAEAVEQQRKVDGWAMSVGLGIAALALLLWLVTR
;
A
#
# COMPACT_ATOMS: atom_id res chain seq x y z
N MET A 1 39.98 3.76 -52.10
CA MET A 1 38.54 4.08 -52.20
C MET A 1 37.90 3.84 -50.84
N TRP A 2 37.70 4.89 -50.05
CA TRP A 2 36.85 4.82 -48.85
C TRP A 2 35.47 5.30 -49.26
N VAL A 3 34.54 4.36 -49.47
CA VAL A 3 33.15 4.70 -49.79
C VAL A 3 32.49 5.19 -48.51
N ASN A 4 32.26 6.50 -48.45
CA ASN A 4 31.55 7.17 -47.38
C ASN A 4 30.08 6.68 -47.37
N ARG A 5 29.71 5.75 -46.47
CA ARG A 5 28.29 5.38 -46.22
C ARG A 5 27.83 5.70 -44.77
N PRO A 6 27.66 6.97 -44.34
CA PRO A 6 27.28 7.23 -42.94
C PRO A 6 25.82 7.64 -42.71
N ARG A 7 25.04 8.05 -43.73
CA ARG A 7 23.68 8.59 -43.50
C ARG A 7 22.52 7.62 -43.78
N GLN A 8 22.53 6.88 -44.89
CA GLN A 8 21.41 6.00 -45.23
C GLN A 8 21.32 4.78 -44.31
N VAL A 9 22.44 4.10 -44.04
CA VAL A 9 22.46 2.93 -43.12
C VAL A 9 22.04 3.31 -41.70
N GLN A 10 22.33 4.54 -41.26
CA GLN A 10 21.90 5.05 -39.96
C GLN A 10 20.38 5.34 -39.96
N GLY A 11 19.85 5.92 -41.04
CA GLY A 11 18.41 6.15 -41.24
C GLY A 11 17.62 4.84 -41.26
N ASP A 12 18.07 3.85 -42.04
CA ASP A 12 17.41 2.54 -42.16
C ASP A 12 17.35 1.81 -40.80
N ARG A 13 18.40 1.93 -39.96
CA ARG A 13 18.41 1.32 -38.62
C ARG A 13 17.46 2.01 -37.64
N VAL A 14 17.35 3.34 -37.71
CA VAL A 14 16.41 4.11 -36.87
C VAL A 14 14.98 3.78 -37.28
N GLU A 15 14.69 3.74 -38.58
CA GLU A 15 13.37 3.37 -39.11
C GLU A 15 12.99 1.91 -38.76
N GLN A 16 13.93 0.96 -38.85
CA GLN A 16 13.71 -0.42 -38.42
C GLN A 16 13.48 -0.53 -36.90
N GLY A 17 14.21 0.24 -36.10
CA GLY A 17 14.00 0.32 -34.64
C GLY A 17 12.60 0.83 -34.29
N GLN A 18 12.14 1.89 -34.96
CA GLN A 18 10.80 2.45 -34.77
C GLN A 18 9.70 1.50 -35.25
N ALA A 19 9.88 0.82 -36.40
CA ALA A 19 8.95 -0.20 -36.87
C ALA A 19 8.87 -1.39 -35.90
N ASN A 20 9.99 -1.77 -35.27
CA ASN A 20 10.03 -2.80 -34.24
C ASN A 20 9.30 -2.38 -32.96
N ILE A 21 9.40 -1.12 -32.53
CA ILE A 21 8.65 -0.60 -31.37
C ILE A 21 7.15 -0.75 -31.61
N GLY A 22 6.64 -0.32 -32.78
CA GLY A 22 5.22 -0.41 -33.10
C GLY A 22 4.68 -1.85 -33.04
N ASN A 23 5.43 -2.81 -33.60
CA ASN A 23 5.09 -4.23 -33.55
C ASN A 23 5.11 -4.80 -32.13
N LEU A 24 6.13 -4.46 -31.33
CA LEU A 24 6.25 -4.90 -29.95
C LEU A 24 5.12 -4.34 -29.07
N LEU A 25 4.74 -3.08 -29.25
CA LEU A 25 3.58 -2.48 -28.58
C LEU A 25 2.28 -3.18 -28.99
N GLY A 26 2.13 -3.53 -30.28
CA GLY A 26 1.00 -4.34 -30.76
C GLY A 26 0.89 -5.67 -30.01
N MET A 27 1.98 -6.43 -29.94
CA MET A 27 2.02 -7.70 -29.20
C MET A 27 1.78 -7.51 -27.70
N ALA A 28 2.35 -6.46 -27.10
CA ALA A 28 2.11 -6.14 -25.69
C ALA A 28 0.62 -5.87 -25.41
N ARG A 29 -0.06 -5.08 -26.25
CA ARG A 29 -1.49 -4.82 -26.13
C ARG A 29 -2.32 -6.09 -26.28
N THR A 30 -2.02 -6.95 -27.26
CA THR A 30 -2.69 -8.25 -27.41
C THR A 30 -2.48 -9.14 -26.18
N ALA A 31 -1.27 -9.17 -25.61
CA ALA A 31 -1.00 -9.93 -24.38
C ALA A 31 -1.78 -9.38 -23.18
N VAL A 32 -1.91 -8.05 -23.06
CA VAL A 32 -2.76 -7.39 -22.03
C VAL A 32 -4.22 -7.80 -22.20
N GLU A 33 -4.76 -7.76 -23.42
CA GLU A 33 -6.14 -8.18 -23.71
C GLU A 33 -6.37 -9.67 -23.40
N ALA A 34 -5.37 -10.51 -23.67
CA ALA A 34 -5.38 -11.93 -23.33
C ALA A 34 -5.15 -12.21 -21.83
N ARG A 35 -4.95 -11.17 -21.00
CA ARG A 35 -4.62 -11.27 -19.57
C ARG A 35 -3.34 -12.06 -19.30
N ASN A 36 -2.44 -12.14 -20.28
CA ASN A 36 -1.11 -12.73 -20.14
C ASN A 36 -0.11 -11.66 -19.70
N ASP A 37 -0.11 -11.37 -18.40
CA ASP A 37 0.67 -10.28 -17.82
C ASP A 37 2.19 -10.47 -17.95
N ASP A 38 2.68 -11.72 -17.88
CA ASP A 38 4.11 -12.01 -18.04
C ASP A 38 4.60 -11.68 -19.45
N GLU A 39 3.82 -12.09 -20.45
CA GLU A 39 4.11 -11.81 -21.85
C GLU A 39 3.98 -10.31 -22.17
N ALA A 40 2.96 -9.65 -21.62
CA ALA A 40 2.83 -8.20 -21.74
C ALA A 40 4.05 -7.47 -21.18
N ILE A 41 4.50 -7.82 -19.96
CA ILE A 41 5.70 -7.24 -19.34
C ILE A 41 6.94 -7.49 -20.20
N SER A 42 7.09 -8.70 -20.74
CA SER A 42 8.21 -9.06 -21.63
C SER A 42 8.25 -8.15 -22.87
N TYR A 43 7.12 -7.97 -23.56
CA TYR A 43 7.06 -7.09 -24.72
C TYR A 43 7.28 -5.62 -24.37
N PHE A 44 6.70 -5.13 -23.27
CA PHE A 44 6.97 -3.77 -22.80
C PHE A 44 8.45 -3.54 -22.46
N ASN A 45 9.10 -4.48 -21.78
CA ASN A 45 10.54 -4.39 -21.51
C ASN A 45 11.36 -4.31 -22.80
N ARG A 46 11.02 -5.11 -23.83
CA ARG A 46 11.69 -5.05 -25.14
C ARG A 46 11.49 -3.72 -25.85
N VAL A 47 10.33 -3.07 -25.69
CA VAL A 47 10.14 -1.69 -26.19
C VAL A 47 11.09 -0.75 -25.46
N LEU A 48 11.16 -0.85 -24.13
CA LEU A 48 11.97 0.02 -23.27
C LEU A 48 13.49 -0.19 -23.45
N GLU A 49 13.92 -1.37 -23.89
CA GLU A 49 15.30 -1.66 -24.31
C GLU A 49 15.69 -0.91 -25.60
N ILE A 50 14.73 -0.68 -26.51
CA ILE A 50 14.95 0.06 -27.75
C ILE A 50 14.82 1.56 -27.50
N ASP A 51 13.75 1.97 -26.81
CA ASP A 51 13.46 3.36 -26.49
C ASP A 51 12.80 3.47 -25.09
N PRO A 52 13.53 3.93 -24.07
CA PRO A 52 13.00 4.10 -22.72
C PRO A 52 12.09 5.33 -22.57
N THR A 53 11.87 6.12 -23.63
CA THR A 53 11.00 7.31 -23.62
C THR A 53 9.56 7.00 -24.04
N VAL A 54 9.27 5.75 -24.42
CA VAL A 54 7.92 5.32 -24.80
C VAL A 54 7.04 5.19 -23.55
N SER A 55 6.28 6.25 -23.25
CA SER A 55 5.43 6.31 -22.06
C SER A 55 4.35 5.22 -22.01
N GLU A 56 3.80 4.83 -23.17
CA GLU A 56 2.85 3.71 -23.28
C GLU A 56 3.43 2.41 -22.73
N ALA A 57 4.71 2.13 -22.97
CA ALA A 57 5.34 0.90 -22.52
C ALA A 57 5.53 0.88 -21.00
N TRP A 58 5.93 2.01 -20.41
CA TRP A 58 6.00 2.15 -18.95
C TRP A 58 4.62 2.04 -18.29
N LEU A 59 3.61 2.68 -18.87
CA LEU A 59 2.25 2.66 -18.34
C LEU A 59 1.67 1.24 -18.40
N GLY A 60 1.80 0.59 -19.56
CA GLY A 60 1.34 -0.79 -19.77
C GLY A 60 2.06 -1.80 -18.86
N LYS A 61 3.38 -1.65 -18.68
CA LYS A 61 4.13 -2.44 -17.69
C LYS A 61 3.61 -2.22 -16.28
N GLY A 62 3.36 -0.98 -15.87
CA GLY A 62 2.79 -0.67 -14.56
C GLY A 62 1.45 -1.37 -14.31
N TYR A 63 0.54 -1.35 -15.29
CA TYR A 63 -0.74 -2.07 -15.21
C TYR A 63 -0.60 -3.60 -15.16
N ALA A 64 0.32 -4.17 -15.93
CA ALA A 64 0.56 -5.62 -15.88
C ALA A 64 1.16 -6.05 -14.52
N VAL A 65 2.09 -5.27 -13.97
CA VAL A 65 2.63 -5.46 -12.61
C VAL A 65 1.52 -5.31 -11.55
N ALA A 66 0.62 -4.35 -11.73
CA ALA A 66 -0.55 -4.16 -10.85
C ALA A 66 -1.45 -5.41 -10.81
N ARG A 67 -1.76 -6.01 -11.96
CA ARG A 67 -2.57 -7.23 -12.02
C ARG A 67 -1.91 -8.45 -11.38
N GLN A 68 -0.58 -8.54 -11.43
CA GLN A 68 0.19 -9.60 -10.78
C GLN A 68 0.48 -9.34 -9.29
N SER A 69 0.16 -8.15 -8.78
CA SER A 69 0.42 -7.78 -7.39
C SER A 69 -0.61 -8.39 -6.45
N SER A 70 -0.15 -8.94 -5.34
CA SER A 70 -0.98 -9.54 -4.30
C SER A 70 -0.30 -9.43 -2.94
N LEU A 71 -1.01 -9.75 -1.85
CA LEU A 71 -0.41 -9.83 -0.52
C LEU A 71 0.76 -10.84 -0.43
N ALA A 72 0.78 -11.87 -1.28
CA ALA A 72 1.87 -12.83 -1.35
C ALA A 72 3.06 -12.34 -2.20
N ASN A 73 2.81 -11.41 -3.13
CA ASN A 73 3.80 -10.84 -4.04
C ASN A 73 3.57 -9.34 -4.18
N VAL A 74 4.04 -8.57 -3.20
CA VAL A 74 3.80 -7.13 -3.10
C VAL A 74 4.77 -6.37 -4.01
N ARG A 75 4.33 -6.02 -5.23
CA ARG A 75 5.17 -5.31 -6.23
C ARG A 75 4.90 -3.81 -6.30
N MET A 76 4.54 -3.20 -5.16
CA MET A 76 4.20 -1.78 -5.06
C MET A 76 5.33 -0.85 -5.55
N ARG A 77 6.59 -1.15 -5.19
CA ARG A 77 7.74 -0.35 -5.61
C ARG A 77 7.94 -0.36 -7.13
N GLU A 78 7.90 -1.54 -7.75
CA GLU A 78 8.10 -1.69 -9.20
C GLU A 78 6.98 -1.01 -9.99
N MET A 79 5.75 -1.12 -9.50
CA MET A 79 4.59 -0.44 -10.05
C MET A 79 4.76 1.09 -9.99
N ALA A 80 5.09 1.64 -8.82
CA ALA A 80 5.27 3.07 -8.64
C ALA A 80 6.42 3.63 -9.49
N VAL A 81 7.52 2.90 -9.63
CA VAL A 81 8.64 3.28 -10.51
C VAL A 81 8.21 3.29 -11.97
N SER A 82 7.50 2.24 -12.42
CA SER A 82 7.02 2.14 -13.80
C SER A 82 6.04 3.28 -14.13
N PHE A 83 5.11 3.56 -13.22
CA PHE A 83 4.20 4.72 -13.33
C PHE A 83 4.92 6.07 -13.30
N GLY A 84 5.91 6.25 -12.42
CA GLY A 84 6.73 7.45 -12.38
C GLY A 84 7.44 7.71 -13.72
N HIS A 85 7.98 6.67 -14.34
CA HIS A 85 8.58 6.78 -15.69
C HIS A 85 7.55 7.08 -16.76
N ALA A 86 6.36 6.46 -16.71
CA ALA A 86 5.28 6.76 -17.65
C ALA A 86 4.90 8.24 -17.61
N ILE A 87 4.71 8.80 -16.41
CA ILE A 87 4.37 10.21 -16.24
C ILE A 87 5.51 11.10 -16.72
N ALA A 88 6.75 10.80 -16.34
CA ALA A 88 7.91 11.62 -16.71
C ALA A 88 8.20 11.67 -18.22
N THR A 89 7.82 10.61 -18.96
CA THR A 89 8.09 10.48 -20.40
C THR A 89 6.90 10.90 -21.28
N THR A 90 5.70 11.06 -20.72
CA THR A 90 4.54 11.62 -21.43
C THR A 90 4.73 13.13 -21.69
N PRO A 91 4.26 13.67 -22.84
CA PRO A 91 4.21 15.11 -23.10
C PRO A 91 3.59 15.89 -21.96
N LYS A 92 4.14 17.06 -21.63
CA LYS A 92 3.77 17.84 -20.44
C LYS A 92 2.27 18.11 -20.33
N GLU A 93 1.61 18.31 -21.46
CA GLU A 93 0.19 18.61 -21.58
C GLU A 93 -0.69 17.42 -21.15
N ALA A 94 -0.19 16.18 -21.31
CA ALA A 94 -0.88 14.94 -20.97
C ALA A 94 -0.39 14.29 -19.65
N GLN A 95 0.60 14.91 -18.99
CA GLN A 95 1.11 14.43 -17.69
C GLN A 95 0.03 14.36 -16.60
N PRO A 96 -0.85 15.37 -16.43
CA PRO A 96 -1.88 15.30 -15.39
C PRO A 96 -2.83 14.10 -15.57
N ASP A 97 -3.25 13.82 -16.81
CA ASP A 97 -4.13 12.69 -17.10
C ASP A 97 -3.43 11.34 -16.87
N THR A 98 -2.17 11.24 -17.30
CA THR A 98 -1.35 10.03 -17.07
C THR A 98 -1.11 9.81 -15.57
N ALA A 99 -0.79 10.87 -14.83
CA ALA A 99 -0.61 10.83 -13.39
C ALA A 99 -1.88 10.39 -12.68
N ARG A 100 -3.04 10.93 -13.07
CA ARG A 100 -4.34 10.54 -12.50
C ARG A 100 -4.62 9.06 -12.69
N LEU A 101 -4.41 8.54 -13.90
CA LEU A 101 -4.62 7.12 -14.20
C LEU A 101 -3.67 6.23 -13.39
N ALA A 102 -2.38 6.55 -13.41
CA ALA A 102 -1.34 5.79 -12.73
C ALA A 102 -1.51 5.78 -11.21
N ILE A 103 -1.76 6.93 -10.60
CA ILE A 103 -1.87 7.07 -9.14
C ILE A 103 -3.20 6.50 -8.65
N ALA A 104 -4.29 6.62 -9.43
CA ALA A 104 -5.54 5.95 -9.11
C ALA A 104 -5.36 4.43 -9.06
N GLU A 105 -4.65 3.84 -10.03
CA GLU A 105 -4.39 2.41 -10.03
C GLU A 105 -3.44 1.98 -8.90
N LEU A 106 -2.38 2.75 -8.65
CA LEU A 106 -1.48 2.50 -7.51
C LEU A 106 -2.25 2.52 -6.18
N THR A 107 -3.17 3.48 -6.03
CA THR A 107 -4.04 3.60 -4.85
C THR A 107 -5.00 2.41 -4.76
N ASN A 108 -5.61 2.01 -5.87
CA ASN A 108 -6.52 0.87 -5.94
C ASN A 108 -5.84 -0.44 -5.48
N ILE A 109 -4.65 -0.73 -6.01
CA ILE A 109 -3.89 -1.92 -5.61
C ILE A 109 -3.42 -1.81 -4.16
N GLY A 110 -2.94 -0.63 -3.72
CA GLY A 110 -2.58 -0.41 -2.33
C GLY A 110 -3.74 -0.69 -1.37
N LEU A 111 -4.94 -0.19 -1.66
CA LEU A 111 -6.16 -0.46 -0.88
C LEU A 111 -6.49 -1.96 -0.86
N LYS A 112 -6.47 -2.62 -2.02
CA LYS A 112 -6.72 -4.08 -2.11
C LYS A 112 -5.75 -4.87 -1.23
N ILE A 113 -4.46 -4.54 -1.29
CA ILE A 113 -3.44 -5.22 -0.48
C ILE A 113 -3.64 -4.91 1.01
N SER A 114 -3.95 -3.67 1.40
CA SER A 114 -4.24 -3.30 2.79
C SER A 114 -5.43 -4.09 3.35
N ILE A 115 -6.52 -4.22 2.60
CA ILE A 115 -7.69 -4.99 3.02
C ILE A 115 -7.32 -6.46 3.22
N GLN A 116 -6.64 -7.07 2.24
CA GLN A 116 -6.19 -8.46 2.34
C GLN A 116 -5.22 -8.66 3.52
N LEU A 117 -4.34 -7.70 3.77
CA LEU A 117 -3.41 -7.72 4.90
C LEU A 117 -4.17 -7.73 6.23
N LEU A 118 -5.16 -6.86 6.38
CA LEU A 118 -5.97 -6.79 7.60
C LEU A 118 -6.76 -8.08 7.85
N GLU A 119 -7.38 -8.64 6.81
CA GLU A 119 -8.05 -9.94 6.88
C GLU A 119 -7.08 -11.05 7.32
N HIS A 120 -5.87 -11.06 6.73
CA HIS A 120 -4.85 -12.05 7.06
C HIS A 120 -4.35 -11.90 8.51
N VAL A 121 -4.05 -10.68 8.96
CA VAL A 121 -3.60 -10.42 10.33
C VAL A 121 -4.70 -10.80 11.34
N ALA A 122 -5.98 -10.54 11.02
CA ALA A 122 -7.09 -10.92 11.88
C ALA A 122 -7.26 -12.45 11.95
N GLN A 123 -7.17 -13.14 10.81
CA GLN A 123 -7.30 -14.60 10.74
C GLN A 123 -6.20 -15.33 11.50
N PHE A 124 -4.97 -14.80 11.48
CA PHE A 124 -3.79 -15.42 12.09
C PHE A 124 -3.28 -14.62 13.30
N ALA A 125 -4.20 -14.00 14.05
CA ALA A 125 -3.85 -13.22 15.23
C ALA A 125 -3.03 -14.06 16.23
N GLY A 126 -1.86 -13.53 16.64
CA GLY A 126 -0.93 -14.20 17.55
C GLY A 126 0.07 -15.15 16.88
N ALA A 127 -0.02 -15.37 15.57
CA ALA A 127 1.02 -16.11 14.85
C ALA A 127 2.34 -15.31 14.81
N PRO A 128 3.51 -15.96 14.96
CA PRO A 128 4.81 -15.29 14.89
C PRO A 128 4.99 -14.55 13.55
N GLY A 129 5.60 -13.37 13.60
CA GLY A 129 5.92 -12.60 12.38
C GLY A 129 4.77 -11.74 11.83
N MET A 130 3.57 -11.79 12.40
CA MET A 130 2.41 -11.06 11.87
C MET A 130 2.55 -9.54 12.04
N ALA A 131 3.14 -9.08 13.14
CA ALA A 131 3.37 -7.65 13.37
C ALA A 131 4.42 -7.09 12.39
N GLU A 132 5.48 -7.86 12.12
CA GLU A 132 6.53 -7.55 11.16
C GLU A 132 6.02 -7.57 9.72
N ARG A 133 5.17 -8.55 9.39
CA ARG A 133 4.51 -8.60 8.08
C ARG A 133 3.60 -7.40 7.88
N ARG A 134 2.82 -7.03 8.91
CA ARG A 134 1.94 -5.87 8.86
C ARG A 134 2.72 -4.60 8.58
N SER A 135 3.77 -4.32 9.36
CA SER A 135 4.60 -3.14 9.14
C SER A 135 5.32 -3.15 7.80
N SER A 136 5.91 -4.28 7.40
CA SER A 136 6.64 -4.41 6.13
C SER A 136 5.76 -4.13 4.91
N VAL A 137 4.56 -4.72 4.84
CA VAL A 137 3.64 -4.51 3.71
C VAL A 137 3.13 -3.07 3.70
N SER A 138 2.75 -2.52 4.86
CA SER A 138 2.29 -1.14 4.96
C SER A 138 3.37 -0.13 4.55
N LEU A 139 4.63 -0.34 4.96
CA LEU A 139 5.75 0.50 4.52
C LEU A 139 5.95 0.43 2.99
N ALA A 140 5.82 -0.76 2.38
CA ALA A 140 5.93 -0.89 0.93
C ALA A 140 4.84 -0.10 0.17
N ILE A 141 3.64 0.02 0.75
CA ILE A 141 2.57 0.87 0.21
C ILE A 141 2.93 2.35 0.36
N LEU A 142 3.39 2.77 1.55
CA LEU A 142 3.77 4.17 1.81
C LEU A 142 4.91 4.63 0.88
N ASP A 143 5.97 3.84 0.75
CA ASP A 143 7.11 4.12 -0.14
C ASP A 143 6.67 4.29 -1.60
N ALA A 144 5.71 3.48 -2.04
CA ALA A 144 5.18 3.55 -3.40
C ALA A 144 4.32 4.82 -3.59
N MET A 145 3.50 5.13 -2.59
CA MET A 145 2.67 6.34 -2.60
C MET A 145 3.53 7.62 -2.56
N ASP A 146 4.67 7.65 -1.88
CA ASP A 146 5.60 8.78 -1.93
C ASP A 146 6.06 9.11 -3.36
N VAL A 147 6.21 8.10 -4.22
CA VAL A 147 6.60 8.31 -5.62
C VAL A 147 5.42 8.84 -6.41
N GLY A 148 4.24 8.24 -6.26
CA GLY A 148 3.02 8.63 -6.97
C GLY A 148 2.56 10.05 -6.61
N MET A 149 2.44 10.33 -5.32
CA MET A 149 1.87 11.59 -4.81
C MET A 149 2.73 12.82 -5.10
N ARG A 150 4.01 12.68 -5.50
CA ARG A 150 4.81 13.80 -6.02
C ARG A 150 4.19 14.44 -7.26
N TRP A 151 3.47 13.67 -8.06
CA TRP A 151 2.80 14.15 -9.26
C TRP A 151 1.39 14.66 -8.99
N MET A 152 0.72 14.17 -7.93
CA MET A 152 -0.61 14.62 -7.51
C MET A 152 -0.72 14.69 -5.99
N PRO A 153 -0.12 15.71 -5.34
CA PRO A 153 -0.07 15.81 -3.89
C PRO A 153 -1.45 16.01 -3.25
N GLU A 154 -2.44 16.46 -4.02
CA GLU A 154 -3.80 16.73 -3.58
C GLU A 154 -4.80 15.61 -3.96
N PHE A 155 -4.31 14.46 -4.43
CA PHE A 155 -5.18 13.35 -4.79
C PHE A 155 -5.77 12.67 -3.54
N GLU A 156 -7.01 13.03 -3.19
CA GLU A 156 -7.69 12.62 -1.96
C GLU A 156 -7.66 11.10 -1.68
N PRO A 157 -8.00 10.20 -2.64
CA PRO A 157 -7.96 8.75 -2.37
C PRO A 157 -6.56 8.27 -1.98
N GLY A 158 -5.51 8.83 -2.58
CA GLY A 158 -4.12 8.50 -2.25
C GLY A 158 -3.72 8.98 -0.86
N LEU A 159 -4.12 10.19 -0.47
CA LEU A 159 -3.90 10.72 0.89
C LEU A 159 -4.59 9.86 1.95
N ARG A 160 -5.82 9.42 1.70
CA ARG A 160 -6.56 8.52 2.60
C ARG A 160 -5.87 7.16 2.74
N LEU A 161 -5.35 6.61 1.65
CA LEU A 161 -4.56 5.38 1.70
C LEU A 161 -3.28 5.56 2.51
N ILE A 162 -2.56 6.69 2.37
CA ILE A 162 -1.37 6.98 3.19
C ILE A 162 -1.72 6.98 4.68
N VAL A 163 -2.83 7.61 5.09
CA VAL A 163 -3.27 7.61 6.49
C VAL A 163 -3.59 6.20 6.96
N SER A 164 -4.36 5.43 6.19
CA SER A 164 -4.73 4.05 6.55
C SER A 164 -3.51 3.14 6.66
N ALA A 165 -2.66 3.10 5.62
CA ALA A 165 -1.47 2.27 5.60
C ALA A 165 -0.47 2.70 6.69
N GLY A 166 -0.36 3.99 6.98
CA GLY A 166 0.44 4.52 8.08
C GLY A 166 -0.03 4.00 9.44
N ASN A 167 -1.32 4.08 9.72
CA ASN A 167 -1.89 3.53 10.95
C ASN A 167 -1.66 2.01 11.06
N ASP A 168 -1.76 1.29 9.95
CA ASP A 168 -1.46 -0.14 9.90
C ASP A 168 0.00 -0.45 10.17
N ALA A 169 0.93 0.36 9.64
CA ALA A 169 2.35 0.23 9.92
C ALA A 169 2.65 0.43 11.42
N LEU A 170 2.06 1.47 12.03
CA LEU A 170 2.22 1.79 13.45
C LEU A 170 1.67 0.69 14.37
N ALA A 171 0.64 -0.02 13.94
CA ALA A 171 0.09 -1.17 14.67
C ALA A 171 0.84 -2.49 14.41
N GLY A 172 1.89 -2.47 13.57
CA GLY A 172 2.83 -3.56 13.37
C GLY A 172 4.09 -3.41 14.23
N ALA A 173 5.21 -3.92 13.74
CA ALA A 173 6.52 -3.79 14.39
C ALA A 173 7.41 -2.79 13.63
N LEU A 174 7.64 -1.61 14.21
CA LEU A 174 8.50 -0.56 13.65
C LEU A 174 9.64 -0.19 14.61
N SER A 175 10.78 0.23 14.05
CA SER A 175 11.83 0.89 14.82
C SER A 175 11.40 2.32 15.22
N PRO A 176 12.03 2.94 16.23
CA PRO A 176 11.71 4.32 16.61
C PRO A 176 11.86 5.33 15.45
N SER A 177 12.84 5.14 14.56
CA SER A 177 13.02 6.02 13.40
C SER A 177 11.90 5.84 12.37
N GLN A 178 11.50 4.60 12.10
CA GLN A 178 10.40 4.31 11.18
C GLN A 178 9.07 4.83 11.74
N THR A 179 8.84 4.69 13.05
CA THR A 179 7.65 5.24 13.71
C THR A 179 7.55 6.76 13.52
N ALA A 180 8.65 7.48 13.75
CA ALA A 180 8.67 8.94 13.56
C ALA A 180 8.41 9.35 12.10
N GLU A 181 9.00 8.62 11.15
CA GLU A 181 8.79 8.86 9.72
C GLU A 181 7.33 8.62 9.30
N VAL A 182 6.74 7.49 9.71
CA VAL A 182 5.34 7.16 9.40
C VAL A 182 4.39 8.17 10.02
N GLN A 183 4.63 8.59 11.26
CA GLN A 183 3.84 9.65 11.92
C GLN A 183 3.90 10.97 11.17
N ALA A 184 5.08 11.34 10.65
CA ALA A 184 5.23 12.55 9.84
C ALA A 184 4.40 12.48 8.54
N LYS A 185 4.45 11.34 7.84
CA LYS A 185 3.65 11.10 6.62
C LYS A 185 2.15 11.19 6.89
N ILE A 186 1.67 10.56 7.97
CA ILE A 186 0.25 10.63 8.37
C ILE A 186 -0.15 12.08 8.69
N ALA A 187 0.69 12.80 9.44
CA ALA A 187 0.42 14.18 9.82
C ALA A 187 0.34 15.10 8.60
N GLU A 188 1.24 14.94 7.62
CA GLU A 188 1.23 15.67 6.36
C GLU A 188 -0.03 15.35 5.55
N ALA A 189 -0.35 14.07 5.35
CA ALA A 189 -1.53 13.67 4.59
C ALA A 189 -2.84 14.19 5.22
N ARG A 190 -2.98 14.11 6.55
CA ARG A 190 -4.12 14.66 7.29
C ARG A 190 -4.22 16.19 7.15
N ARG A 191 -3.10 16.91 7.17
CA ARG A 191 -3.09 18.37 6.94
C ARG A 191 -3.61 18.70 5.55
N THR A 192 -3.15 18.00 4.51
CA THR A 192 -3.62 18.22 3.14
C THR A 192 -5.10 17.90 3.00
N LEU A 193 -5.57 16.77 3.56
CA LEU A 193 -7.00 16.41 3.56
C LEU A 193 -7.88 17.48 4.21
N ARG A 194 -7.46 18.07 5.34
CA ARG A 194 -8.17 19.18 5.99
C ARG A 194 -8.27 20.42 5.10
N VAL A 195 -7.22 20.72 4.34
CA VAL A 195 -7.23 21.86 3.40
C VAL A 195 -8.17 21.60 2.23
N LEU A 196 -8.20 20.37 1.70
CA LEU A 196 -9.05 19.98 0.57
C LEU A 196 -10.53 19.89 0.95
N ASN A 197 -10.83 19.34 2.12
CA ASN A 197 -12.20 19.16 2.59
C ASN A 197 -12.31 19.34 4.13
N PRO A 198 -12.42 20.59 4.60
CA PRO A 198 -12.41 20.89 6.04
C PRO A 198 -13.64 20.33 6.77
N GLU A 199 -14.80 20.27 6.10
CA GLU A 199 -16.04 19.72 6.69
C GLU A 199 -15.93 18.20 6.90
N ALA A 200 -15.47 17.46 5.89
CA ALA A 200 -15.27 16.02 6.02
C ALA A 200 -14.19 15.69 7.06
N ALA A 201 -13.11 16.47 7.13
CA ALA A 201 -12.07 16.28 8.13
C ALA A 201 -12.57 16.50 9.56
N ALA A 202 -13.40 17.54 9.78
CA ALA A 202 -14.04 17.76 11.08
C ALA A 202 -14.98 16.62 11.46
N ALA A 203 -15.73 16.06 10.51
CA ALA A 203 -16.59 14.90 10.74
C ALA A 203 -15.78 13.63 11.07
N GLU A 204 -14.68 13.39 10.36
CA GLU A 204 -13.79 12.25 10.63
C GLU A 204 -13.12 12.34 12.00
N GLU A 205 -12.67 13.52 12.41
CA GLU A 205 -12.08 13.73 13.74
C GLU A 205 -13.10 13.53 14.86
N ALA A 206 -14.33 14.00 14.66
CA ALA A 206 -15.42 13.74 15.60
C ALA A 206 -15.69 12.23 15.70
N ALA A 207 -15.74 11.52 14.56
CA ALA A 207 -15.94 10.08 14.53
C ALA A 207 -14.78 9.30 15.18
N GLU A 208 -13.52 9.69 14.95
CA GLU A 208 -12.33 9.08 15.54
C GLU A 208 -12.30 9.32 17.06
N ALA A 209 -12.66 10.53 17.52
CA ALA A 209 -12.79 10.84 18.94
C ALA A 209 -13.90 10.02 19.62
N ASP A 210 -15.04 9.84 18.96
CA ASP A 210 -16.13 9.02 19.48
C ASP A 210 -15.77 7.53 19.50
N ALA A 211 -15.10 7.03 18.46
CA ALA A 211 -14.57 5.67 18.44
C ALA A 211 -13.54 5.44 19.57
N ALA A 212 -12.65 6.40 19.82
CA ALA A 212 -11.66 6.31 20.90
C ALA A 212 -12.33 6.25 22.28
N LYS A 213 -13.38 7.06 22.51
CA LYS A 213 -14.19 6.97 23.75
C LYS A 213 -14.83 5.59 23.91
N VAL A 214 -15.38 5.01 22.84
CA VAL A 214 -15.98 3.66 22.89
C VAL A 214 -14.93 2.60 23.24
N VAL A 215 -13.75 2.67 22.65
CA VAL A 215 -12.64 1.75 22.97
C VAL A 215 -12.21 1.90 24.43
N GLN A 216 -12.07 3.13 24.92
CA GLN A 216 -11.74 3.40 26.32
C GLN A 216 -12.80 2.84 27.28
N MET A 217 -14.08 3.10 27.04
CA MET A 217 -15.18 2.56 27.84
C MET A 217 -15.17 1.02 27.88
N ARG A 218 -14.89 0.37 26.75
CA ARG A 218 -14.76 -1.09 26.69
C ARG A 218 -13.56 -1.59 27.50
N ALA A 219 -12.43 -0.91 27.44
CA ALA A 219 -11.25 -1.26 28.22
C ALA A 219 -11.50 -1.13 29.74
N GLU A 220 -12.13 -0.04 30.16
CA GLU A 220 -12.53 0.19 31.56
C GLU A 220 -13.52 -0.88 32.04
N ALA A 221 -14.51 -1.23 31.22
CA ALA A 221 -15.46 -2.31 31.54
C ALA A 221 -14.78 -3.68 31.71
N VAL A 222 -13.81 -4.00 30.86
CA VAL A 222 -13.01 -5.24 30.98
C VAL A 222 -12.17 -5.24 32.25
N GLU A 223 -11.57 -4.10 32.61
CA GLU A 223 -10.80 -3.98 33.86
C GLU A 223 -11.69 -4.12 35.09
N GLN A 224 -12.88 -3.50 35.08
CA GLN A 224 -13.86 -3.66 36.14
C GLN A 224 -14.30 -5.12 36.27
N GLN A 225 -14.59 -5.80 35.16
CA GLN A 225 -14.95 -7.21 35.16
C GLN A 225 -13.84 -8.08 35.77
N ARG A 226 -12.58 -7.85 35.40
CA ARG A 226 -11.43 -8.55 36.00
C ARG A 226 -11.33 -8.36 37.51
N LYS A 227 -11.62 -7.15 38.02
CA LYS A 227 -11.62 -6.87 39.47
C LYS A 227 -12.74 -7.65 40.18
N VAL A 228 -13.93 -7.70 39.58
CA VAL A 228 -15.06 -8.49 40.11
C VAL A 228 -14.72 -9.98 40.14
N ASP A 229 -14.19 -10.53 39.04
CA ASP A 229 -13.81 -11.94 38.94
C ASP A 229 -12.70 -12.29 39.95
N GLY A 230 -11.69 -11.40 40.11
CA GLY A 230 -10.62 -11.56 41.10
C GLY A 230 -11.11 -11.53 42.54
N TRP A 231 -12.06 -10.64 42.85
CA TRP A 231 -12.70 -10.60 44.17
C TRP A 231 -13.53 -11.86 44.44
N ALA A 232 -14.33 -12.31 43.47
CA ALA A 232 -15.12 -13.52 43.57
C ALA A 232 -14.24 -14.77 43.81
N MET A 233 -13.11 -14.89 43.10
CA MET A 233 -12.13 -15.96 43.35
C MET A 233 -11.54 -15.91 44.76
N SER A 234 -11.22 -14.72 45.26
CA SER A 234 -10.64 -14.53 46.60
C SER A 234 -11.62 -14.92 47.71
N VAL A 235 -12.90 -14.52 47.58
CA VAL A 235 -13.96 -14.91 48.52
C VAL A 235 -14.21 -16.42 48.47
N GLY A 236 -14.25 -17.02 47.27
CA GLY A 236 -14.41 -18.46 47.10
C GLY A 236 -13.31 -19.28 47.78
N LEU A 237 -12.04 -18.86 47.61
CA LEU A 237 -10.89 -19.46 48.31
C LEU A 237 -11.00 -19.31 49.84
N GLY A 238 -11.46 -18.15 50.33
CA GLY A 238 -11.66 -17.91 51.77
C GLY A 238 -12.72 -18.83 52.38
N ILE A 239 -13.86 -19.02 51.70
CA ILE A 239 -14.93 -19.93 52.14
C ILE A 239 -14.42 -21.38 52.16
N ALA A 240 -13.69 -21.80 51.12
CA ALA A 240 -13.11 -23.15 51.05
C ALA A 240 -12.10 -23.41 52.18
N ALA A 241 -11.24 -22.43 52.50
CA ALA A 241 -10.28 -22.52 53.59
C ALA A 241 -10.98 -22.61 54.97
N LEU A 242 -12.04 -21.83 55.20
CA LEU A 242 -12.86 -21.89 56.41
C LEU A 242 -13.55 -23.25 56.56
N ALA A 243 -14.12 -23.80 55.49
CA ALA A 243 -14.73 -25.12 55.51
C ALA A 243 -13.72 -26.22 55.85
N LEU A 244 -12.50 -26.13 55.32
CA LEU A 244 -11.40 -27.06 55.63
C LEU A 244 -10.99 -26.98 57.11
N LEU A 245 -10.85 -25.76 57.65
CA LEU A 245 -10.53 -25.55 59.07
C LEU A 245 -11.62 -26.08 60.00
N LEU A 246 -12.89 -25.84 59.69
CA LEU A 246 -14.01 -26.35 60.49
C LEU A 246 -14.04 -27.88 60.51
N TRP A 247 -13.76 -28.51 59.37
CA TRP A 247 -13.65 -29.96 59.26
C TRP A 247 -12.49 -30.54 60.08
N LEU A 248 -11.33 -29.85 60.11
CA LEU A 248 -10.19 -30.25 60.93
C LEU A 248 -10.44 -30.13 62.44
N VAL A 249 -11.21 -29.13 62.88
CA VAL A 249 -11.52 -28.90 64.31
C VAL A 249 -12.62 -29.82 64.84
N THR A 250 -13.46 -30.36 63.97
CA THR A 250 -14.59 -31.24 64.33
C THR A 250 -14.26 -32.74 64.23
N ARG A 251 -12.98 -33.07 64.00
CA ARG A 251 -12.42 -34.43 63.96
C ARG A 251 -11.52 -34.68 65.16
#